data_AF-A1KCF1-F1
#
_entry.id   AF-A1KCF1-F1
#
_cell.length_a   1.000
_cell.length_b   1.000
_cell.length_c   1.000
_cell.angle_alpha   90.00
_cell.angle_beta   90.00
_cell.angle_gamma   90.00
#
_symmetry.space_group_name_H-M   'P 1'
#
loop_
_entity.id
_entity.type
_entity.pdbx_description
1 polymer ?
#
loop_
_entity_poly.entity_id
_entity_poly.type
_entity_poly.pdbx_seq_one_letter_code
_entity_poly.pdbx_strand_id
1 'polypeptide(L)'
;MNQDDPFGQPPGDRTLVIPNPGARAARPAAAAAPAQGFSFGRVELSALDWSAGLNPLVAAANPLLNLVPQLRQAHHPDPAGLRETLARAVQAFETKAREVGVLNEHVVGARYALCTFLDETAANTPWGEKIWAQKSLLVQFHNEAWGGEKFFQLLGKVAEQPGTHRNLLELFYIILALGFEGRYRVLQNGRAQLDAVRERLAQMILKERGEPVRELSPQWQTTATSARPLRDSVPIWAVAAIAALLLVLIYLAASYALNRHSDPAFAQILGLKVPPPAPLAQAAAVPAKVPDRLQGFLAPEIREGLVTVRDLPDRSVVQIQGDGLFEPASATLAPRVLPLMARIGEAVARVKGSVLVRGHSDDRPIRSARFPSNWHLSQARADSVAAVLAPQLGGARIETEGRAESEPVASNDTPEGRARNRRVEIIVFPAAGD
;
A
#
# COMPACT_ATOMS: atom_id res chain seq x y z
N MET A 1 -24.38 -35.82 15.42
CA MET A 1 -25.04 -34.87 16.32
C MET A 1 -24.85 -33.49 15.71
N ASN A 2 -25.93 -32.97 15.12
CA ASN A 2 -25.97 -31.67 14.42
C ASN A 2 -25.74 -30.52 15.39
N GLN A 3 -24.89 -29.56 15.01
CA GLN A 3 -24.80 -28.24 15.64
C GLN A 3 -24.50 -27.19 14.56
N ASP A 4 -25.45 -27.00 13.66
CA ASP A 4 -25.61 -25.73 12.94
C ASP A 4 -26.87 -25.07 13.51
N ASP A 5 -26.71 -24.35 14.61
CA ASP A 5 -27.75 -23.48 15.16
C ASP A 5 -27.45 -22.04 14.71
N PRO A 6 -28.22 -21.49 13.74
CA PRO A 6 -28.05 -20.11 13.27
C PRO A 6 -28.46 -19.04 14.28
N PHE A 7 -28.86 -19.42 15.51
CA PHE A 7 -29.19 -18.51 16.62
C PHE A 7 -28.21 -18.59 17.80
N GLY A 8 -27.04 -19.22 17.63
CA GLY A 8 -25.99 -19.25 18.64
C GLY A 8 -25.51 -17.83 19.00
N GLN A 9 -25.78 -17.39 20.23
CA GLN A 9 -25.28 -16.12 20.76
C GLN A 9 -23.74 -16.11 20.72
N PRO A 10 -23.09 -15.05 20.21
CA PRO A 10 -21.63 -14.95 20.27
C PRO A 10 -21.18 -14.89 21.74
N PRO A 11 -20.03 -15.51 22.10
CA PRO A 11 -19.51 -15.44 23.46
C PRO A 11 -19.29 -13.98 23.85
N GLY A 12 -19.93 -13.57 24.95
CA GLY A 12 -20.03 -12.17 25.35
C GLY A 12 -18.68 -11.50 25.52
N ASP A 13 -18.55 -10.33 24.90
CA ASP A 13 -17.51 -9.34 25.18
C ASP A 13 -17.57 -8.94 26.65
N ARG A 14 -16.77 -9.63 27.48
CA ARG A 14 -16.46 -9.18 28.83
C ARG A 14 -15.53 -7.97 28.70
N THR A 15 -16.11 -6.79 28.73
CA THR A 15 -15.37 -5.53 28.91
C THR A 15 -14.59 -5.59 30.23
N LEU A 16 -13.30 -5.87 30.13
CA LEU A 16 -12.36 -5.84 31.25
C LEU A 16 -12.06 -4.37 31.58
N VAL A 17 -12.73 -3.85 32.60
CA VAL A 17 -12.47 -2.51 33.13
C VAL A 17 -11.14 -2.55 33.88
N ILE A 18 -10.11 -1.94 33.30
CA ILE A 18 -8.83 -1.71 33.96
C ILE A 18 -8.99 -0.47 34.86
N PRO A 19 -8.91 -0.59 36.20
CA PRO A 19 -8.98 0.58 37.06
C PRO A 19 -7.70 1.41 36.91
N ASN A 20 -7.87 2.67 36.51
CA ASN A 20 -6.81 3.65 36.44
C ASN A 20 -6.57 4.20 37.88
N PRO A 21 -5.38 4.03 38.49
CA PRO A 21 -5.11 4.52 39.83
C PRO A 21 -4.82 6.02 39.75
N GLY A 22 -5.86 6.84 39.92
CA GLY A 22 -5.76 8.29 39.84
C GLY A 22 -7.11 8.97 39.99
N ALA A 23 -7.83 8.67 41.07
CA ALA A 23 -9.12 9.27 41.36
C ALA A 23 -8.97 10.78 41.66
N ARG A 24 -9.28 11.63 40.68
CA ARG A 24 -9.70 13.01 40.95
C ARG A 24 -11.10 12.97 41.56
N ALA A 25 -11.25 13.60 42.72
CA ALA A 25 -12.49 13.69 43.47
C ALA A 25 -13.68 14.14 42.59
N ALA A 26 -14.81 13.46 42.74
CA ALA A 26 -16.07 13.79 42.09
C ALA A 26 -16.50 15.22 42.47
N ARG A 27 -16.77 16.05 41.46
CA ARG A 27 -17.47 17.33 41.65
C ARG A 27 -18.87 17.03 42.19
N PRO A 28 -19.34 17.73 43.24
CA PRO A 28 -20.70 17.53 43.72
C PRO A 28 -21.69 17.92 42.62
N ALA A 29 -22.63 17.03 42.34
CA ALA A 29 -23.73 17.29 41.42
C ALA A 29 -24.51 18.50 41.95
N ALA A 30 -24.58 19.57 41.15
CA ALA A 30 -25.45 20.70 41.44
C ALA A 30 -26.88 20.19 41.54
N ALA A 31 -27.55 20.49 42.66
CA ALA A 31 -28.95 20.15 42.87
C ALA A 31 -29.79 20.70 41.70
N ALA A 32 -30.54 19.83 41.04
CA ALA A 32 -31.47 20.22 39.99
C ALA A 32 -32.50 21.18 40.57
N ALA A 33 -32.57 22.38 40.00
CA ALA A 33 -33.63 23.34 40.32
C ALA A 33 -35.00 22.72 40.01
N PRO A 34 -36.05 23.00 40.80
CA PRO A 34 -37.39 22.51 40.51
C PRO A 34 -37.83 23.03 39.13
N ALA A 35 -38.45 22.16 38.34
CA ALA A 35 -38.99 22.49 37.03
C ALA A 35 -39.94 23.69 37.17
N GLN A 36 -39.50 24.85 36.67
CA GLN A 36 -40.35 26.03 36.61
C GLN A 36 -41.53 25.70 35.69
N GLY A 37 -42.75 25.81 36.20
CA GLY A 37 -43.95 25.67 35.37
C GLY A 37 -43.85 26.62 34.18
N PHE A 38 -44.12 26.11 32.98
CA PHE A 38 -44.11 26.90 31.75
C PHE A 38 -45.16 28.02 31.86
N SER A 39 -44.71 29.24 32.13
CA SER A 39 -45.53 30.44 32.00
C SER A 39 -45.45 30.90 30.54
N PHE A 40 -46.59 30.95 29.87
CA PHE A 40 -46.70 31.57 28.55
C PHE A 40 -46.49 33.08 28.69
N GLY A 41 -45.23 33.53 28.57
CA GLY A 41 -44.94 34.91 28.17
C GLY A 41 -45.46 35.15 26.76
N ARG A 42 -45.68 36.42 26.37
CA ARG A 42 -45.97 36.75 24.97
C ARG A 42 -44.85 36.17 24.10
N VAL A 43 -45.17 35.15 23.32
CA VAL A 43 -44.22 34.52 22.41
C VAL A 43 -43.90 35.51 21.30
N GLU A 44 -42.62 35.85 21.11
CA GLU A 44 -42.18 36.59 19.93
C GLU A 44 -42.27 35.67 18.71
N LEU A 45 -43.30 35.87 17.90
CA LEU A 45 -43.58 35.06 16.71
C LEU A 45 -42.43 35.08 15.69
N SER A 46 -41.63 36.15 15.66
CA SER A 46 -40.44 36.29 14.82
C SER A 46 -39.27 35.38 15.22
N ALA A 47 -39.23 34.92 16.48
CA ALA A 47 -38.16 34.08 16.99
C ALA A 47 -38.41 32.56 16.78
N LEU A 48 -39.60 32.18 16.30
CA LEU A 48 -39.95 30.79 16.05
C LEU A 48 -39.34 30.31 14.71
N ASP A 49 -38.92 29.05 14.65
CA ASP A 49 -38.40 28.46 13.41
C ASP A 49 -39.57 28.06 12.49
N TRP A 50 -39.74 28.83 11.41
CA TRP A 50 -40.75 28.62 10.37
C TRP A 50 -40.20 27.85 9.16
N SER A 51 -38.94 27.43 9.20
CA SER A 51 -38.20 26.89 8.04
C SER A 51 -37.98 25.38 8.11
N ALA A 52 -37.94 24.79 9.31
CA ALA A 52 -37.80 23.36 9.49
C ALA A 52 -39.14 22.62 9.40
N GLY A 53 -39.26 21.60 8.55
CA GLY A 53 -40.45 20.75 8.46
C GLY A 53 -40.40 19.71 7.35
N LEU A 54 -41.31 18.72 7.40
CA LEU A 54 -41.37 17.61 6.43
C LEU A 54 -41.67 18.06 4.99
N ASN A 55 -42.36 19.19 4.85
CA ASN A 55 -42.66 19.87 3.60
C ASN A 55 -42.88 21.38 3.89
N PRO A 56 -42.92 22.26 2.87
CA PRO A 56 -43.05 23.71 3.07
C PRO A 56 -44.28 24.16 3.86
N LEU A 57 -45.41 23.48 3.68
CA LEU A 57 -46.67 23.80 4.36
C LEU A 57 -46.63 23.40 5.84
N VAL A 58 -46.05 22.23 6.14
CA VAL A 58 -45.83 21.76 7.51
C VAL A 58 -44.77 22.61 8.22
N ALA A 59 -43.70 23.02 7.53
CA ALA A 59 -42.69 23.91 8.10
C ALA A 59 -43.31 25.25 8.55
N ALA A 60 -44.17 25.83 7.71
CA ALA A 60 -44.92 27.02 8.09
C ALA A 60 -45.91 26.77 9.23
N ALA A 61 -46.47 25.57 9.37
CA ALA A 61 -47.44 25.24 10.43
C ALA A 61 -46.79 24.83 11.76
N ASN A 62 -45.52 24.42 11.76
CA ASN A 62 -44.84 23.82 12.91
C ASN A 62 -44.90 24.67 14.19
N PRO A 63 -44.72 25.99 14.15
CA PRO A 63 -44.87 26.81 15.33
C PRO A 63 -46.26 26.70 15.99
N LEU A 64 -47.34 26.56 15.20
CA LEU A 64 -48.69 26.34 15.72
C LEU A 64 -48.84 24.91 16.27
N LEU A 65 -48.32 23.91 15.56
CA LEU A 65 -48.40 22.50 15.96
C LEU A 65 -47.64 22.24 17.28
N ASN A 66 -46.48 22.86 17.47
CA ASN A 66 -45.65 22.72 18.67
C ASN A 66 -46.26 23.37 19.91
N LEU A 67 -47.21 24.30 19.75
CA LEU A 67 -47.93 24.90 20.87
C LEU A 67 -48.99 23.95 21.45
N VAL A 68 -49.51 23.01 20.66
CA VAL A 68 -50.64 22.14 21.06
C VAL A 68 -50.38 21.33 22.33
N PRO A 69 -49.24 20.62 22.50
CA PRO A 69 -48.95 19.90 23.74
C PRO A 69 -48.93 20.83 24.96
N GLN A 70 -48.38 22.04 24.78
CA GLN A 70 -48.32 23.04 25.85
C GLN A 70 -49.71 23.59 26.18
N LEU A 71 -50.56 23.83 25.17
CA LEU A 71 -51.96 24.25 25.37
C LEU A 71 -52.74 23.24 26.22
N ARG A 72 -52.54 21.94 25.99
CA ARG A 72 -53.24 20.88 26.75
C ARG A 72 -52.83 20.81 28.22
N GLN A 73 -51.59 21.18 28.54
CA GLN A 73 -51.03 21.07 29.89
C GLN A 73 -51.09 22.38 30.68
N ALA A 74 -51.22 23.51 30.01
CA ALA A 74 -51.17 24.83 30.63
C ALA A 74 -52.44 25.17 31.40
N HIS A 75 -52.29 26.00 32.43
CA HIS A 75 -53.35 26.84 32.98
C HIS A 75 -53.00 28.28 32.63
N HIS A 76 -53.73 28.89 31.70
CA HIS A 76 -53.35 30.19 31.18
C HIS A 76 -54.08 31.33 31.93
N PRO A 77 -53.36 32.31 32.51
CA PRO A 77 -53.97 33.41 33.28
C PRO A 77 -54.79 34.37 32.41
N ASP A 78 -54.52 34.45 31.10
CA ASP A 78 -55.28 35.25 30.13
C ASP A 78 -55.59 34.47 28.84
N PRO A 79 -56.68 33.68 28.79
CA PRO A 79 -56.98 32.90 27.59
C PRO A 79 -57.43 33.75 26.39
N ALA A 80 -57.89 34.99 26.61
CA ALA A 80 -58.26 35.90 25.53
C ALA A 80 -57.03 36.41 24.77
N GLY A 81 -55.99 36.84 25.49
CA GLY A 81 -54.71 37.23 24.89
C GLY A 81 -53.98 36.08 24.20
N LEU A 82 -54.11 34.86 24.73
CA LEU A 82 -53.62 33.64 24.07
C LEU A 82 -54.31 33.42 22.71
N ARG A 83 -55.63 33.54 22.66
CA ARG A 83 -56.42 33.43 21.43
C ARG A 83 -55.98 34.46 20.38
N GLU A 84 -55.78 35.71 20.77
CA GLU A 84 -55.27 36.75 19.87
C GLU A 84 -53.86 36.45 19.36
N THR A 85 -53.02 35.85 20.20
CA THR A 85 -51.69 35.41 19.80
C THR A 85 -51.76 34.25 18.81
N LEU A 86 -52.64 33.28 19.01
CA LEU A 86 -52.90 32.21 18.05
C LEU A 86 -53.47 32.75 16.73
N ALA A 87 -54.38 33.72 16.78
CA ALA A 87 -54.91 34.36 15.57
C ALA A 87 -53.80 35.05 14.76
N ARG A 88 -52.90 35.78 15.42
CA ARG A 88 -51.72 36.38 14.76
C ARG A 88 -50.76 35.31 14.22
N ALA A 89 -50.57 34.21 14.94
CA ALA A 89 -49.75 33.10 14.47
C ALA A 89 -50.35 32.40 13.24
N VAL A 90 -51.68 32.26 13.16
CA VAL A 90 -52.38 31.75 11.97
C VAL A 90 -52.21 32.70 10.77
N GLN A 91 -52.26 34.02 10.98
CA GLN A 91 -51.95 34.99 9.93
C GLN A 91 -50.48 34.90 9.48
N ALA A 92 -49.55 34.75 10.42
CA ALA A 92 -48.13 34.58 10.11
C ALA A 92 -47.88 33.30 9.30
N PHE A 93 -48.54 32.19 9.66
CA PHE A 93 -48.55 30.95 8.88
C PHE A 93 -49.00 31.19 7.43
N GLU A 94 -50.13 31.89 7.22
CA GLU A 94 -50.67 32.17 5.88
C GLU A 94 -49.67 32.97 5.02
N THR A 95 -49.07 34.01 5.60
CA THR A 95 -48.03 34.82 4.93
C THR A 95 -46.81 33.97 4.59
N LYS A 96 -46.29 33.19 5.54
CA LYS A 96 -45.10 32.35 5.34
C LYS A 96 -45.34 31.25 4.30
N ALA A 97 -46.49 30.58 4.33
CA ALA A 97 -46.81 29.55 3.34
C ALA A 97 -46.90 30.13 1.92
N ARG A 98 -47.44 31.35 1.77
CA ARG A 98 -47.49 32.06 0.48
C ARG A 98 -46.11 32.50 0.00
N GLU A 99 -45.26 33.01 0.91
CA GLU A 99 -43.88 33.41 0.58
C GLU A 99 -43.04 32.26 0.03
N VAL A 100 -43.24 31.04 0.55
CA VAL A 100 -42.53 29.82 0.09
C VAL A 100 -43.19 29.22 -1.17
N GLY A 101 -44.23 29.86 -1.72
CA GLY A 101 -44.85 29.47 -2.99
C GLY A 101 -45.88 28.34 -2.89
N VAL A 102 -46.45 28.09 -1.70
CA VAL A 102 -47.53 27.10 -1.56
C VAL A 102 -48.80 27.59 -2.26
N LEU A 103 -49.47 26.70 -3.01
CA LEU A 103 -50.73 27.00 -3.69
C LEU A 103 -51.79 27.53 -2.72
N ASN A 104 -52.50 28.59 -3.11
CA ASN A 104 -53.47 29.25 -2.24
C ASN A 104 -54.58 28.29 -1.77
N GLU A 105 -54.97 27.31 -2.59
CA GLU A 105 -55.94 26.29 -2.18
C GLU A 105 -55.43 25.45 -0.99
N HIS A 106 -54.14 25.10 -0.97
CA HIS A 106 -53.55 24.33 0.13
C HIS A 106 -53.39 25.20 1.37
N VAL A 107 -53.06 26.48 1.20
CA VAL A 107 -52.99 27.45 2.32
C VAL A 107 -54.36 27.60 2.99
N VAL A 108 -55.42 27.78 2.20
CA VAL A 108 -56.80 27.90 2.73
C VAL A 108 -57.24 26.61 3.43
N GLY A 109 -56.98 25.44 2.83
CA GLY A 109 -57.30 24.14 3.43
C GLY A 109 -56.52 23.88 4.72
N ALA A 110 -55.23 24.23 4.76
CA ALA A 110 -54.39 24.11 5.94
C ALA A 110 -54.79 25.07 7.05
N ARG A 111 -55.10 26.33 6.72
CA ARG A 111 -55.62 27.32 7.68
C ARG A 111 -56.90 26.82 8.34
N TYR A 112 -57.81 26.27 7.55
CA TYR A 112 -59.04 25.67 8.05
C TYR A 112 -58.76 24.52 9.04
N ALA A 113 -57.87 23.60 8.65
CA ALA A 113 -57.47 22.45 9.46
C ALA A 113 -56.82 22.88 10.78
N LEU A 114 -55.90 23.86 10.73
CA LEU A 114 -55.22 24.40 11.91
C LEU A 114 -56.18 25.13 12.86
N CYS A 115 -57.07 25.99 12.34
CA CYS A 115 -58.07 26.66 13.16
C CYS A 115 -58.97 25.65 13.87
N THR A 116 -59.48 24.65 13.13
CA THR A 116 -60.33 23.59 13.70
C THR A 116 -59.59 22.82 14.80
N PHE A 117 -58.32 22.48 14.57
CA PHE A 117 -57.51 21.72 15.52
C PHE A 117 -57.16 22.51 16.79
N LEU A 118 -56.76 23.78 16.63
CA LEU A 118 -56.45 24.65 17.75
C LEU A 118 -57.70 24.95 18.58
N ASP A 119 -58.85 25.14 17.93
CA ASP A 119 -60.13 25.36 18.61
C ASP A 119 -60.57 24.12 19.39
N GLU A 120 -60.48 22.92 18.81
CA GLU A 120 -60.78 21.67 19.52
C GLU A 120 -59.82 21.46 20.70
N THR A 121 -58.53 21.73 20.51
CA THR A 121 -57.52 21.59 21.56
C THR A 121 -57.82 22.52 22.73
N ALA A 122 -58.12 23.80 22.45
CA ALA A 122 -58.43 24.78 23.49
C ALA A 122 -59.79 24.51 24.15
N ALA A 123 -60.82 24.11 23.38
CA ALA A 123 -62.13 23.79 23.93
C ALA A 123 -62.10 22.57 24.87
N ASN A 124 -61.14 21.66 24.69
CA ASN A 124 -60.93 20.50 25.55
C ASN A 124 -60.09 20.81 26.81
N THR A 125 -59.68 22.05 27.05
CA THR A 125 -59.00 22.45 28.30
C THR A 125 -60.01 23.03 29.32
N PRO A 126 -59.75 22.93 30.64
CA PRO A 126 -60.64 23.48 31.66
C PRO A 126 -60.87 25.00 31.56
N TRP A 127 -59.93 25.74 30.95
CA TRP A 127 -59.98 27.20 30.85
C TRP A 127 -60.51 27.70 29.50
N GLY A 128 -60.51 26.88 28.45
CA GLY A 128 -60.81 27.32 27.08
C GLY A 128 -62.30 27.32 26.74
N GLU A 129 -63.11 26.48 27.39
CA GLU A 129 -64.53 26.22 27.03
C GLU A 129 -65.34 27.51 26.82
N LYS A 130 -65.27 28.48 27.76
CA LYS A 130 -66.09 29.71 27.71
C LYS A 130 -65.65 30.69 26.62
N ILE A 131 -64.35 30.88 26.43
CA ILE A 131 -63.79 31.91 25.52
C ILE A 131 -63.85 31.43 24.07
N TRP A 132 -63.52 30.15 23.83
CA TRP A 132 -63.56 29.57 22.49
C TRP A 132 -64.97 29.30 22.00
N ALA A 133 -65.94 29.05 22.88
CA ALA A 133 -67.35 28.95 22.48
C ALA A 133 -67.92 30.28 21.93
N GLN A 134 -67.40 31.43 22.38
CA GLN A 134 -67.89 32.74 21.94
C GLN A 134 -67.23 33.22 20.64
N LYS A 135 -65.91 33.03 20.51
CA LYS A 135 -65.11 33.54 19.37
C LYS A 135 -63.99 32.57 19.00
N SER A 136 -64.34 31.44 18.38
CA SER A 136 -63.34 30.48 17.90
C SER A 136 -62.49 31.06 16.75
N LEU A 137 -61.30 30.50 16.53
CA LEU A 137 -60.44 30.86 15.40
C LEU A 137 -61.13 30.52 14.08
N LEU A 138 -61.84 29.40 14.02
CA LEU A 138 -62.57 28.95 12.82
C LEU A 138 -63.69 29.93 12.44
N VAL A 139 -64.44 30.47 13.42
CA VAL A 139 -65.43 31.51 13.18
C VAL A 139 -64.73 32.78 12.67
N GLN A 140 -63.61 33.17 13.27
CA GLN A 140 -62.87 34.36 12.85
C GLN A 140 -62.33 34.29 11.42
N PHE A 141 -61.75 33.15 11.00
CA PHE A 141 -61.06 33.03 9.71
C PHE A 141 -61.90 32.42 8.59
N HIS A 142 -62.92 31.64 8.93
CA HIS A 142 -63.73 30.89 7.97
C HIS A 142 -65.24 31.08 8.16
N ASN A 143 -65.67 31.88 9.13
CA ASN A 143 -67.09 32.13 9.44
C ASN A 143 -67.89 30.83 9.68
N GLU A 144 -67.25 29.84 10.31
CA GLU A 144 -67.83 28.54 10.62
C GLU A 144 -67.65 28.17 12.08
N ALA A 145 -68.71 27.67 12.72
CA ALA A 145 -68.71 27.32 14.13
C ALA A 145 -68.32 25.86 14.41
N TRP A 146 -68.47 24.95 13.43
CA TRP A 146 -68.21 23.52 13.62
C TRP A 146 -67.40 22.94 12.48
N GLY A 147 -66.09 22.74 12.71
CA GLY A 147 -65.18 22.22 11.69
C GLY A 147 -64.90 20.71 11.76
N GLY A 148 -65.34 20.04 12.83
CA GLY A 148 -64.99 18.65 13.11
C GLY A 148 -65.45 17.65 12.04
N GLU A 149 -66.52 17.94 11.31
CA GLU A 149 -66.98 17.11 10.19
C GLU A 149 -66.34 17.54 8.86
N LYS A 150 -66.37 18.83 8.56
CA LYS A 150 -65.85 19.38 7.30
C LYS A 150 -64.35 19.18 7.15
N PHE A 151 -63.60 19.08 8.24
CA PHE A 151 -62.21 18.62 8.24
C PHE A 151 -62.06 17.28 7.51
N PHE A 152 -62.90 16.28 7.83
CA PHE A 152 -62.83 14.96 7.20
C PHE A 152 -63.43 14.95 5.79
N GLN A 153 -64.38 15.82 5.49
CA GLN A 153 -64.87 16.01 4.11
C GLN A 153 -63.75 16.60 3.23
N LEU A 154 -63.03 17.60 3.73
CA LEU A 154 -61.88 18.19 3.06
C LEU A 154 -60.76 17.15 2.90
N LEU A 155 -60.43 16.39 3.94
CA LEU A 155 -59.47 15.29 3.85
C LEU A 155 -59.87 14.28 2.77
N GLY A 156 -61.15 13.89 2.70
CA GLY A 156 -61.67 12.99 1.68
C GLY A 156 -61.46 13.54 0.27
N LYS A 157 -61.83 14.81 0.03
CA LYS A 157 -61.65 15.47 -1.26
C LYS A 157 -60.18 15.56 -1.67
N VAL A 158 -59.31 15.93 -0.74
CA VAL A 158 -57.86 16.10 -0.96
C VAL A 158 -57.19 14.74 -1.22
N ALA A 159 -57.71 13.67 -0.62
CA ALA A 159 -57.23 12.30 -0.81
C ALA A 159 -57.58 11.70 -2.19
N GLU A 160 -58.47 12.32 -2.97
CA GLU A 160 -58.76 11.89 -4.36
C GLU A 160 -57.58 12.14 -5.30
N GLN A 161 -56.77 13.17 -5.03
CA GLN A 161 -55.58 13.53 -5.83
C GLN A 161 -54.34 13.65 -4.94
N PRO A 162 -53.82 12.53 -4.41
CA PRO A 162 -52.79 12.56 -3.37
C PRO A 162 -51.45 13.11 -3.86
N GLY A 163 -51.11 12.94 -5.14
CA GLY A 163 -49.90 13.53 -5.73
C GLY A 163 -49.91 15.06 -5.73
N THR A 164 -51.03 15.68 -6.12
CA THR A 164 -51.18 17.15 -6.16
C THR A 164 -51.24 17.75 -4.76
N HIS A 165 -51.87 17.05 -3.81
CA HIS A 165 -52.13 17.59 -2.48
C HIS A 165 -51.28 16.96 -1.36
N ARG A 166 -50.16 16.34 -1.70
CA ARG A 166 -49.29 15.64 -0.74
C ARG A 166 -48.94 16.48 0.48
N ASN A 167 -48.55 17.75 0.29
CA ASN A 167 -48.17 18.64 1.40
C ASN A 167 -49.31 18.84 2.40
N LEU A 168 -50.55 18.96 1.90
CA LEU A 168 -51.73 19.13 2.72
C LEU A 168 -52.10 17.82 3.43
N LEU A 169 -52.08 16.68 2.73
CA LEU A 169 -52.31 15.36 3.34
C LEU A 169 -51.35 15.06 4.50
N GLU A 170 -50.07 15.42 4.36
CA GLU A 170 -49.08 15.30 5.43
C GLU A 170 -49.42 16.16 6.65
N LEU A 171 -49.92 17.38 6.45
CA LEU A 171 -50.39 18.23 7.55
C LEU A 171 -51.62 17.62 8.25
N PHE A 172 -52.60 17.13 7.48
CA PHE A 172 -53.77 16.42 8.02
C PHE A 172 -53.34 15.22 8.87
N TYR A 173 -52.37 14.44 8.38
CA TYR A 173 -51.83 13.30 9.12
C TYR A 173 -51.20 13.72 10.45
N ILE A 174 -50.40 14.79 10.46
CA ILE A 174 -49.78 15.30 11.69
C ILE A 174 -50.85 15.78 12.68
N ILE A 175 -51.88 16.49 12.21
CA ILE A 175 -53.00 16.93 13.06
C ILE A 175 -53.71 15.74 13.72
N LEU A 176 -53.97 14.67 12.96
CA LEU A 176 -54.55 13.43 13.48
C LEU A 176 -53.60 12.70 14.45
N ALA A 177 -52.30 12.64 14.13
CA ALA A 177 -51.29 12.03 14.98
C ALA A 177 -51.10 12.79 16.31
N LEU A 178 -51.28 14.10 16.30
CA LEU A 178 -51.30 14.93 17.51
C LEU A 178 -52.60 14.79 18.31
N GLY A 179 -53.60 14.04 17.84
CA GLY A 179 -54.79 13.69 18.59
C GLY A 179 -56.02 14.55 18.31
N PHE A 180 -56.15 15.08 17.09
CA PHE A 180 -57.43 15.63 16.64
C PHE A 180 -58.46 14.51 16.43
N GLU A 181 -59.64 14.64 17.04
CA GLU A 181 -60.72 13.63 16.96
C GLU A 181 -61.88 14.09 16.05
N GLY A 182 -62.21 15.38 16.08
CA GLY A 182 -63.32 15.96 15.31
C GLY A 182 -64.64 15.18 15.51
N ARG A 183 -65.32 14.85 14.41
CA ARG A 183 -66.59 14.11 14.45
C ARG A 183 -66.50 12.73 15.12
N TYR A 184 -65.31 12.11 15.20
CA TYR A 184 -65.15 10.77 15.77
C TYR A 184 -65.20 10.74 17.30
N ARG A 185 -65.10 11.89 17.96
CA ARG A 185 -65.20 11.99 19.43
C ARG A 185 -66.53 11.49 19.99
N VAL A 186 -67.62 11.69 19.24
CA VAL A 186 -69.00 11.37 19.67
C VAL A 186 -69.54 10.07 19.09
N LEU A 187 -68.80 9.42 18.19
CA LEU A 187 -69.23 8.19 17.53
C LEU A 187 -68.91 6.95 18.37
N GLN A 188 -69.80 5.95 18.32
CA GLN A 188 -69.51 4.62 18.87
C GLN A 188 -68.35 3.98 18.08
N ASN A 189 -67.35 3.43 18.78
CA ASN A 189 -66.08 2.98 18.18
C ASN A 189 -65.33 4.06 17.38
N GLY A 190 -65.55 5.34 17.65
CA GLY A 190 -64.94 6.44 16.91
C GLY A 190 -63.41 6.42 16.89
N ARG A 191 -62.76 6.07 18.01
CA ARG A 191 -61.29 5.95 18.09
C ARG A 191 -60.73 4.92 17.10
N ALA A 192 -61.33 3.73 17.03
CA ALA A 192 -60.90 2.69 16.09
C ALA A 192 -61.10 3.13 14.62
N GLN A 193 -62.20 3.85 14.33
CA GLN A 193 -62.43 4.42 13.00
C GLN A 193 -61.40 5.50 12.67
N LEU A 194 -61.05 6.35 13.64
CA LEU A 194 -60.05 7.39 13.50
C LEU A 194 -58.65 6.81 13.25
N ASP A 195 -58.27 5.76 14.00
CA ASP A 195 -57.03 5.03 13.77
C ASP A 195 -56.98 4.41 12.37
N ALA A 196 -58.10 3.85 11.88
CA ALA A 196 -58.19 3.32 10.52
C ALA A 196 -58.06 4.42 9.45
N VAL A 197 -58.61 5.62 9.68
CA VAL A 197 -58.42 6.78 8.80
C VAL A 197 -56.96 7.23 8.80
N ARG A 198 -56.32 7.31 9.97
CA ARG A 198 -54.91 7.68 10.10
C ARG A 198 -53.99 6.69 9.39
N GLU A 199 -54.22 5.39 9.54
CA GLU A 199 -53.45 4.34 8.88
C GLU A 199 -53.60 4.40 7.35
N ARG A 200 -54.83 4.54 6.85
CA ARG A 200 -55.08 4.70 5.41
C ARG A 200 -54.37 5.93 4.84
N LEU A 201 -54.40 7.04 5.58
CA LEU A 201 -53.71 8.26 5.19
C LEU A 201 -52.19 8.08 5.19
N ALA A 202 -51.62 7.40 6.19
CA ALA A 202 -50.20 7.08 6.25
C ALA A 202 -49.75 6.25 5.03
N GLN A 203 -50.50 5.20 4.69
CA GLN A 203 -50.22 4.35 3.53
C GLN A 203 -50.28 5.13 2.21
N MET A 204 -51.27 6.02 2.05
CA MET A 204 -51.40 6.90 0.90
C MET A 204 -50.19 7.84 0.77
N ILE A 205 -49.77 8.48 1.88
CA ILE A 205 -48.60 9.35 1.90
C ILE A 205 -47.33 8.55 1.56
N LEU A 206 -47.12 7.39 2.18
CA LEU A 206 -45.96 6.54 1.92
C LEU A 206 -45.86 6.14 0.44
N LYS A 207 -46.99 5.78 -0.18
CA LYS A 207 -47.06 5.46 -1.61
C LYS A 207 -46.61 6.64 -2.48
N GLU A 208 -47.02 7.86 -2.17
CA GLU A 208 -46.61 9.07 -2.89
C GLU A 208 -45.18 9.54 -2.55
N ARG A 209 -44.62 9.14 -1.40
CA ARG A 209 -43.21 9.41 -1.05
C ARG A 209 -42.23 8.52 -1.82
N GLY A 210 -42.67 7.37 -2.31
CA GLY A 210 -41.83 6.37 -2.96
C GLY A 210 -41.12 5.45 -1.95
N GLU A 211 -40.14 4.69 -2.41
CA GLU A 211 -39.37 3.78 -1.55
C GLU A 211 -38.73 4.56 -0.39
N PRO A 212 -39.02 4.22 0.87
CA PRO A 212 -38.41 4.87 2.01
C PRO A 212 -36.90 4.60 1.97
N VAL A 213 -36.10 5.64 2.28
CA VAL A 213 -34.66 5.46 2.49
C VAL A 213 -34.50 4.51 3.67
N ARG A 214 -34.15 3.25 3.38
CA ARG A 214 -33.96 2.20 4.41
C ARG A 214 -32.76 2.47 5.30
N GLU A 215 -31.86 3.34 4.84
CA GLU A 215 -30.67 3.73 5.58
C GLU A 215 -31.03 4.74 6.67
N LEU A 216 -30.71 4.41 7.92
CA LEU A 216 -30.91 5.28 9.09
C LEU A 216 -30.08 6.57 9.03
N SER A 217 -29.00 6.58 8.24
CA SER A 217 -28.20 7.77 7.92
C SER A 217 -27.91 7.77 6.42
N PRO A 218 -28.48 8.71 5.64
CA PRO A 218 -28.19 8.85 4.21
C PRO A 218 -26.73 9.17 3.89
N GLN A 219 -25.96 9.61 4.89
CA GLN A 219 -24.54 9.94 4.80
C GLN A 219 -23.74 9.15 5.84
N TRP A 220 -24.01 7.84 5.95
CA TRP A 220 -23.27 6.95 6.86
C TRP A 220 -21.79 6.82 6.50
N GLN A 221 -21.42 7.15 5.25
CA GLN A 221 -20.04 7.13 4.79
C GLN A 221 -19.23 8.20 5.51
N THR A 222 -18.31 7.76 6.36
CA THR A 222 -17.53 8.61 7.22
C THR A 222 -16.65 9.55 6.38
N THR A 223 -16.64 10.84 6.69
CA THR A 223 -15.57 11.77 6.23
C THR A 223 -14.24 11.51 6.93
N ALA A 224 -14.20 10.54 7.85
CA ALA A 224 -12.97 10.02 8.41
C ALA A 224 -12.15 9.37 7.29
N THR A 225 -11.27 10.17 6.67
CA THR A 225 -10.14 9.66 5.91
C THR A 225 -9.45 8.64 6.82
N SER A 226 -9.54 7.34 6.49
CA SER A 226 -8.70 6.36 7.15
C SER A 226 -7.28 6.90 7.05
N ALA A 227 -6.68 7.23 8.20
CA ALA A 227 -5.28 7.64 8.23
C ALA A 227 -4.54 6.59 7.43
N ARG A 228 -3.98 6.99 6.28
CA ARG A 228 -3.22 6.06 5.44
C ARG A 228 -2.22 5.42 6.39
N PRO A 229 -2.25 4.09 6.59
CA PRO A 229 -1.28 3.49 7.47
C PRO A 229 0.08 3.93 6.92
N LEU A 230 0.95 4.45 7.77
CA LEU A 230 2.35 4.76 7.45
C LEU A 230 3.14 3.47 7.08
N ARG A 231 2.43 2.39 6.77
CA ARG A 231 2.80 1.00 6.63
C ARG A 231 2.45 0.41 5.27
N ASP A 232 2.48 1.22 4.23
CA ASP A 232 3.05 0.74 2.96
C ASP A 232 4.59 0.74 3.08
N SER A 233 5.07 0.10 4.15
CA SER A 233 6.48 0.06 4.52
C SER A 233 7.21 -0.78 3.48
N VAL A 234 8.30 -0.22 2.96
CA VAL A 234 9.23 -0.87 2.02
C VAL A 234 9.42 -2.33 2.44
N PRO A 235 9.13 -3.29 1.55
CA PRO A 235 9.17 -4.69 1.92
C PRO A 235 10.60 -5.07 2.33
N ILE A 236 10.73 -5.91 3.36
CA ILE A 236 12.02 -6.26 3.98
C ILE A 236 13.02 -6.79 2.94
N TRP A 237 12.53 -7.47 1.89
CA TRP A 237 13.37 -7.96 0.79
C TRP A 237 14.04 -6.82 0.00
N ALA A 238 13.39 -5.66 -0.15
CA ALA A 238 13.95 -4.53 -0.87
C ALA A 238 15.07 -3.87 -0.06
N VAL A 239 14.91 -3.78 1.26
CA VAL A 239 15.98 -3.32 2.17
C VAL A 239 17.15 -4.30 2.14
N ALA A 240 16.90 -5.60 2.19
CA ALA A 240 17.92 -6.62 2.10
C ALA A 240 18.68 -6.59 0.76
N ALA A 241 17.97 -6.38 -0.36
CA ALA A 241 18.57 -6.28 -1.69
C ALA A 241 19.49 -5.05 -1.81
N ILE A 242 19.06 -3.90 -1.30
CA ILE A 242 19.88 -2.68 -1.29
C ILE A 242 21.13 -2.87 -0.41
N ALA A 243 20.97 -3.47 0.78
CA ALA A 243 22.11 -3.75 1.66
C ALA A 243 23.13 -4.70 1.02
N ALA A 244 22.66 -5.77 0.35
CA ALA A 244 23.53 -6.71 -0.37
C ALA A 244 24.28 -6.03 -1.52
N LEU A 245 23.59 -5.19 -2.32
CA LEU A 245 24.23 -4.42 -3.39
C LEU A 245 25.33 -3.51 -2.85
N LEU A 246 25.08 -2.83 -1.73
CA LEU A 246 26.03 -1.92 -1.08
C LEU A 246 27.27 -2.67 -0.59
N LEU A 247 27.10 -3.85 0.01
CA LEU A 247 28.21 -4.72 0.42
C LEU A 247 29.07 -5.19 -0.76
N VAL A 248 28.45 -5.56 -1.89
CA VAL A 248 29.18 -5.95 -3.10
C VAL A 248 29.99 -4.78 -3.65
N LEU A 249 29.41 -3.57 -3.69
CA LEU A 249 30.13 -2.38 -4.15
C LEU A 249 31.32 -2.04 -3.25
N ILE A 250 31.14 -2.13 -1.93
CA ILE A 250 32.23 -1.92 -0.96
C ILE A 250 33.35 -2.96 -1.17
N TYR A 251 32.99 -4.24 -1.31
CA TYR A 251 33.96 -5.31 -1.55
C TYR A 251 34.76 -5.07 -2.84
N LEU A 252 34.10 -4.74 -3.94
CA LEU A 252 34.75 -4.46 -5.22
C LEU A 252 35.67 -3.23 -5.12
N ALA A 253 35.24 -2.16 -4.46
CA ALA A 253 36.07 -0.97 -4.26
C ALA A 253 37.31 -1.26 -3.41
N ALA A 254 37.15 -1.99 -2.30
CA ALA A 254 38.26 -2.40 -1.44
C ALA A 254 39.24 -3.33 -2.17
N SER A 255 38.73 -4.32 -2.92
CA SER A 255 39.54 -5.23 -3.74
C SER A 255 40.33 -4.47 -4.81
N TYR A 256 39.69 -3.54 -5.51
CA TYR A 256 40.36 -2.71 -6.51
C TYR A 256 41.44 -1.83 -5.90
N ALA A 257 41.15 -1.20 -4.76
CA ALA A 257 42.11 -0.38 -4.04
C ALA A 257 43.32 -1.21 -3.57
N LEU A 258 43.09 -2.42 -3.03
CA LEU A 258 44.15 -3.31 -2.58
C LEU A 258 45.05 -3.74 -3.74
N ASN A 259 44.46 -4.21 -4.85
CA ASN A 259 45.22 -4.65 -6.03
C ASN A 259 46.08 -3.54 -6.63
N ARG A 260 45.55 -2.30 -6.65
CA ARG A 260 46.31 -1.13 -7.11
C ARG A 260 47.59 -0.89 -6.31
N HIS A 261 47.61 -1.24 -5.01
CA HIS A 261 48.78 -1.09 -4.15
C HIS A 261 49.66 -2.35 -4.15
N SER A 262 49.09 -3.55 -4.29
CA SER A 262 49.86 -4.80 -4.24
C SER A 262 50.58 -5.13 -5.54
N ASP A 263 49.98 -4.86 -6.70
CA ASP A 263 50.57 -5.16 -8.02
C ASP A 263 52.00 -4.62 -8.20
N PRO A 264 52.31 -3.34 -7.89
CA PRO A 264 53.68 -2.83 -8.03
C PRO A 264 54.65 -3.48 -7.04
N ALA A 265 54.21 -3.79 -5.82
CA ALA A 265 55.05 -4.47 -4.83
C ALA A 265 55.37 -5.91 -5.29
N PHE A 266 54.38 -6.61 -5.84
CA PHE A 266 54.57 -7.95 -6.39
C PHE A 266 55.50 -7.94 -7.61
N ALA A 267 55.33 -6.96 -8.50
CA ALA A 267 56.21 -6.76 -9.65
C ALA A 267 57.66 -6.46 -9.23
N GLN A 268 57.88 -5.69 -8.16
CA GLN A 268 59.22 -5.43 -7.62
C GLN A 268 59.86 -6.71 -7.07
N ILE A 269 59.12 -7.51 -6.30
CA ILE A 269 59.63 -8.79 -5.75
C ILE A 269 59.98 -9.76 -6.89
N LEU A 270 59.11 -9.92 -7.88
CA LEU A 270 59.37 -10.78 -9.04
C LEU A 270 60.53 -10.26 -9.90
N GLY A 271 60.72 -8.94 -9.95
CA GLY A 271 61.83 -8.29 -10.65
C GLY A 271 63.18 -8.39 -9.94
N LEU A 272 63.23 -8.89 -8.70
CA LEU A 272 64.50 -9.13 -7.99
C LEU A 272 65.25 -10.27 -8.67
N LYS A 273 66.21 -9.91 -9.52
CA LYS A 273 67.23 -10.84 -10.02
C LYS A 273 68.18 -11.16 -8.89
N VAL A 274 68.03 -12.34 -8.28
CA VAL A 274 69.08 -12.93 -7.44
C VAL A 274 70.28 -13.19 -8.36
N PRO A 275 71.46 -12.58 -8.12
CA PRO A 275 72.66 -12.96 -8.84
C PRO A 275 72.88 -14.45 -8.61
N PRO A 276 73.14 -15.27 -9.66
CA PRO A 276 73.45 -16.67 -9.44
C PRO A 276 74.60 -16.75 -8.41
N PRO A 277 74.54 -17.69 -7.45
CA PRO A 277 75.65 -17.89 -6.52
C PRO A 277 76.94 -17.98 -7.32
N ALA A 278 78.00 -17.31 -6.83
CA ALA A 278 79.31 -17.33 -7.47
C ALA A 278 79.62 -18.76 -7.92
N PRO A 279 80.00 -18.98 -9.19
CA PRO A 279 80.18 -20.33 -9.69
C PRO A 279 81.18 -21.05 -8.77
N LEU A 280 80.71 -22.10 -8.09
CA LEU A 280 81.61 -23.15 -7.64
C LEU A 280 82.42 -23.53 -8.88
N ALA A 281 83.75 -23.51 -8.74
CA ALA A 281 84.73 -23.68 -9.80
C ALA A 281 84.17 -24.50 -10.96
N GLN A 282 84.15 -23.91 -12.17
CA GLN A 282 83.79 -24.58 -13.41
C GLN A 282 84.41 -25.98 -13.42
N ALA A 283 83.61 -27.00 -13.13
CA ALA A 283 83.95 -28.35 -13.53
C ALA A 283 84.06 -28.28 -15.05
N ALA A 284 85.25 -28.61 -15.56
CA ALA A 284 85.59 -28.53 -16.97
C ALA A 284 84.41 -28.97 -17.83
N ALA A 285 84.02 -28.11 -18.78
CA ALA A 285 83.01 -28.42 -19.76
C ALA A 285 83.41 -29.69 -20.50
N VAL A 286 82.80 -30.82 -20.12
CA VAL A 286 82.75 -31.99 -20.97
C VAL A 286 81.75 -31.62 -22.07
N PRO A 287 82.09 -31.66 -23.37
CA PRO A 287 81.11 -31.56 -24.44
C PRO A 287 80.27 -32.85 -24.44
N ALA A 288 79.40 -32.99 -23.44
CA ALA A 288 78.37 -33.99 -23.45
C ALA A 288 77.35 -33.54 -24.50
N LYS A 289 77.33 -34.25 -25.62
CA LYS A 289 76.26 -34.21 -26.63
C LYS A 289 74.93 -34.16 -25.87
N VAL A 290 74.25 -33.01 -25.89
CA VAL A 290 72.96 -32.87 -25.17
C VAL A 290 72.06 -33.97 -25.70
N PRO A 291 71.58 -34.89 -24.83
CA PRO A 291 70.69 -35.94 -25.29
C PRO A 291 69.43 -35.28 -25.84
N ASP A 292 69.08 -35.65 -27.07
CA ASP A 292 67.83 -35.23 -27.69
C ASP A 292 66.68 -35.89 -26.91
N ARG A 293 66.09 -35.15 -25.96
CA ARG A 293 65.07 -35.69 -25.04
C ARG A 293 63.69 -35.43 -25.60
N LEU A 294 63.40 -34.15 -25.83
CA LEU A 294 62.08 -33.68 -26.26
C LEU A 294 62.11 -33.14 -27.69
N GLN A 295 63.25 -32.62 -28.15
CA GLN A 295 63.36 -32.00 -29.46
C GLN A 295 63.08 -32.99 -30.62
N GLY A 296 63.51 -34.24 -30.49
CA GLY A 296 63.30 -35.30 -31.47
C GLY A 296 61.87 -35.85 -31.46
N PHE A 297 61.23 -35.92 -30.29
CA PHE A 297 59.85 -36.42 -30.17
C PHE A 297 58.82 -35.40 -30.67
N LEU A 298 59.10 -34.11 -30.46
CA LEU A 298 58.26 -32.99 -30.90
C LEU A 298 58.72 -32.39 -32.24
N ALA A 299 59.59 -33.09 -32.98
CA ALA A 299 60.09 -32.63 -34.28
C ALA A 299 58.99 -32.29 -35.32
N PRO A 300 57.86 -33.04 -35.40
CA PRO A 300 56.72 -32.64 -36.23
C PRO A 300 56.15 -31.28 -35.83
N GLU A 301 55.88 -31.09 -34.54
CA GLU A 301 55.26 -29.88 -33.99
C GLU A 301 56.20 -28.66 -34.05
N ILE A 302 57.51 -28.87 -33.97
CA ILE A 302 58.54 -27.84 -34.21
C ILE A 302 58.56 -27.42 -35.68
N ARG A 303 58.46 -28.38 -36.62
CA ARG A 303 58.45 -28.08 -38.06
C ARG A 303 57.21 -27.28 -38.47
N GLU A 304 56.09 -27.52 -37.80
CA GLU A 304 54.84 -26.78 -37.96
C GLU A 304 54.85 -25.42 -37.24
N GLY A 305 55.91 -25.10 -36.49
CA GLY A 305 56.05 -23.84 -35.77
C GLY A 305 55.11 -23.70 -34.56
N LEU A 306 54.53 -24.80 -34.09
CA LEU A 306 53.58 -24.83 -32.98
C LEU A 306 54.29 -24.70 -31.62
N VAL A 307 55.51 -25.24 -31.51
CA VAL A 307 56.34 -25.19 -30.30
C VAL A 307 57.80 -24.95 -30.62
N THR A 308 58.51 -24.31 -29.69
CA THR A 308 59.98 -24.22 -29.72
C THR A 308 60.54 -25.03 -28.56
N VAL A 309 61.38 -26.03 -28.86
CA VAL A 309 61.98 -26.89 -27.83
C VAL A 309 63.47 -26.58 -27.71
N ARG A 310 63.94 -26.41 -26.47
CA ARG A 310 65.36 -26.26 -26.14
C ARG A 310 65.74 -27.32 -25.12
N ASP A 311 66.49 -28.32 -25.56
CA ASP A 311 67.11 -29.29 -24.66
C ASP A 311 68.41 -28.67 -24.09
N LEU A 312 68.48 -28.57 -22.76
CA LEU A 312 69.64 -28.12 -21.99
C LEU A 312 70.20 -29.30 -21.18
N PRO A 313 71.47 -29.24 -20.72
CA PRO A 313 72.08 -30.35 -19.97
C PRO A 313 71.29 -30.79 -18.73
N ASP A 314 70.64 -29.85 -18.05
CA ASP A 314 69.93 -30.04 -16.78
C ASP A 314 68.40 -30.03 -16.89
N ARG A 315 67.83 -29.58 -18.02
CA ARG A 315 66.38 -29.45 -18.23
C ARG A 315 66.00 -29.42 -19.71
N SER A 316 64.73 -29.60 -20.03
CA SER A 316 64.18 -29.35 -21.37
C SER A 316 63.09 -28.29 -21.29
N VAL A 317 63.15 -27.26 -22.14
CA VAL A 317 62.16 -26.17 -22.15
C VAL A 317 61.34 -26.24 -23.42
N VAL A 318 60.03 -26.48 -23.28
CA VAL A 318 59.06 -26.42 -24.37
C VAL A 318 58.33 -25.09 -24.26
N GLN A 319 58.56 -24.19 -25.21
CA GLN A 319 57.91 -22.89 -25.29
C GLN A 319 56.75 -22.95 -26.28
N ILE A 320 55.57 -22.54 -25.82
CA ILE A 320 54.35 -22.45 -26.62
C ILE A 320 53.92 -20.99 -26.67
N GLN A 321 53.62 -20.48 -27.86
CA GLN A 321 53.09 -19.13 -28.02
C GLN A 321 51.67 -19.06 -27.42
N GLY A 322 51.39 -18.03 -26.64
CA GLY A 322 50.12 -17.87 -25.93
C GLY A 322 48.97 -17.42 -26.83
N ASP A 323 49.28 -16.81 -27.97
CA ASP A 323 48.29 -16.43 -28.98
C ASP A 323 47.66 -17.67 -29.60
N GLY A 324 46.36 -17.82 -29.36
CA GLY A 324 45.62 -18.99 -29.81
C GLY A 324 45.78 -20.23 -28.91
N LEU A 325 46.54 -20.16 -27.81
CA LEU A 325 46.59 -21.21 -26.80
C LEU A 325 45.36 -21.19 -25.89
N PHE A 326 44.89 -19.99 -25.56
CA PHE A 326 43.74 -19.76 -24.69
C PHE A 326 42.61 -19.05 -25.43
N GLU A 327 41.38 -19.18 -24.91
CA GLU A 327 40.27 -18.33 -25.34
C GLU A 327 40.53 -16.84 -24.99
N PRO A 328 40.01 -15.88 -25.78
CA PRO A 328 40.24 -14.45 -25.53
C PRO A 328 39.89 -14.05 -24.09
N ALA A 329 40.80 -13.32 -23.43
CA ALA A 329 40.67 -12.87 -22.04
C ALA A 329 40.37 -14.00 -21.01
N SER A 330 40.73 -15.24 -21.32
CA SER A 330 40.52 -16.41 -20.46
C SER A 330 41.84 -17.13 -20.12
N ALA A 331 41.77 -17.98 -19.09
CA ALA A 331 42.75 -19.01 -18.78
C ALA A 331 42.34 -20.39 -19.35
N THR A 332 41.16 -20.51 -19.95
CA THR A 332 40.69 -21.75 -20.57
C THR A 332 41.45 -22.02 -21.87
N LEU A 333 42.05 -23.21 -22.00
CA LEU A 333 42.73 -23.67 -23.21
C LEU A 333 41.73 -23.86 -24.36
N ALA A 334 42.12 -23.45 -25.56
CA ALA A 334 41.29 -23.62 -26.74
C ALA A 334 41.16 -25.10 -27.14
N PRO A 335 39.99 -25.62 -27.54
CA PRO A 335 39.83 -27.04 -27.89
C PRO A 335 40.81 -27.53 -28.97
N ARG A 336 41.18 -26.65 -29.91
CA ARG A 336 42.14 -26.93 -31.00
C ARG A 336 43.55 -27.29 -30.51
N VAL A 337 43.96 -26.86 -29.31
CA VAL A 337 45.31 -27.10 -28.78
C VAL A 337 45.40 -28.36 -27.91
N LEU A 338 44.27 -28.97 -27.55
CA LEU A 338 44.25 -30.17 -26.71
C LEU A 338 45.04 -31.35 -27.32
N PRO A 339 44.98 -31.62 -28.65
CA PRO A 339 45.82 -32.65 -29.25
C PRO A 339 47.32 -32.35 -29.11
N LEU A 340 47.73 -31.08 -29.25
CA LEU A 340 49.12 -30.67 -29.04
C LEU A 340 49.55 -30.88 -27.58
N MET A 341 48.69 -30.51 -26.61
CA MET A 341 48.98 -30.74 -25.19
C MET A 341 49.11 -32.24 -24.88
N ALA A 342 48.30 -33.08 -25.53
CA ALA A 342 48.39 -34.53 -25.41
C ALA A 342 49.68 -35.11 -26.01
N ARG A 343 50.20 -34.53 -27.08
CA ARG A 343 51.50 -34.92 -27.64
C ARG A 343 52.65 -34.49 -26.73
N ILE A 344 52.57 -33.29 -26.15
CA ILE A 344 53.59 -32.79 -25.22
C ILE A 344 53.59 -33.64 -23.94
N GLY A 345 52.45 -33.92 -23.32
CA GLY A 345 52.43 -34.72 -22.09
C GLY A 345 52.95 -36.16 -22.30
N GLU A 346 52.66 -36.79 -23.44
CA GLU A 346 53.29 -38.07 -23.84
C GLU A 346 54.81 -37.98 -23.94
N ALA A 347 55.33 -36.89 -24.52
CA ALA A 347 56.77 -36.63 -24.63
C ALA A 347 57.41 -36.50 -23.25
N VAL A 348 56.80 -35.68 -22.39
CA VAL A 348 57.30 -35.37 -21.06
C VAL A 348 57.25 -36.60 -20.14
N ALA A 349 56.21 -37.43 -20.25
CA ALA A 349 56.08 -38.66 -19.47
C ALA A 349 57.24 -39.65 -19.70
N ARG A 350 57.87 -39.64 -20.88
CA ARG A 350 59.01 -40.52 -21.20
C ARG A 350 60.31 -40.09 -20.54
N VAL A 351 60.50 -38.78 -20.33
CA VAL A 351 61.73 -38.23 -19.75
C VAL A 351 61.84 -38.57 -18.25
N LYS A 352 60.70 -38.72 -17.56
CA LYS A 352 60.55 -38.94 -16.11
C LYS A 352 61.23 -37.86 -15.27
N GLY A 353 60.47 -37.17 -14.41
CA GLY A 353 61.03 -36.12 -13.56
C GLY A 353 59.99 -35.14 -13.05
N SER A 354 60.41 -33.93 -12.69
CA SER A 354 59.50 -32.85 -12.29
C SER A 354 59.23 -31.90 -13.46
N VAL A 355 58.02 -31.33 -13.47
CA VAL A 355 57.55 -30.42 -14.51
C VAL A 355 57.19 -29.09 -13.85
N LEU A 356 57.74 -28.00 -14.35
CA LEU A 356 57.36 -26.65 -13.96
C LEU A 356 56.70 -25.96 -15.15
N VAL A 357 55.44 -25.57 -15.00
CA VAL A 357 54.70 -24.79 -16.01
C VAL A 357 54.74 -23.32 -15.64
N ARG A 358 55.34 -22.49 -16.50
CA ARG A 358 55.40 -21.04 -16.31
C ARG A 358 54.50 -20.31 -17.29
N GLY A 359 53.64 -19.45 -16.77
CA GLY A 359 52.82 -18.55 -17.58
C GLY A 359 53.43 -17.16 -17.65
N HIS A 360 53.50 -16.58 -18.85
CA HIS A 360 53.94 -15.20 -19.08
C HIS A 360 52.84 -14.37 -19.76
N SER A 361 52.79 -13.08 -19.47
CA SER A 361 51.91 -12.10 -20.11
C SER A 361 52.73 -11.00 -20.80
N ASP A 362 52.05 -10.17 -21.60
CA ASP A 362 52.62 -8.90 -22.04
C ASP A 362 52.46 -7.83 -20.96
N ASP A 363 52.95 -6.62 -21.25
CA ASP A 363 52.91 -5.45 -20.39
C ASP A 363 51.54 -4.74 -20.35
N ARG A 364 50.52 -5.26 -21.05
CA ARG A 364 49.19 -4.65 -21.03
C ARG A 364 48.48 -5.07 -19.75
N PRO A 365 48.07 -4.11 -18.89
CA PRO A 365 47.44 -4.47 -17.64
C PRO A 365 46.04 -5.05 -17.87
N ILE A 366 45.78 -6.24 -17.33
CA ILE A 366 44.41 -6.78 -17.22
C ILE A 366 43.78 -6.43 -15.87
N ARG A 367 42.55 -5.93 -15.90
CA ARG A 367 41.71 -5.73 -14.71
C ARG A 367 40.29 -6.14 -15.01
N SER A 368 39.91 -7.33 -14.54
CA SER A 368 38.55 -7.86 -14.67
C SER A 368 38.08 -8.42 -13.33
N ALA A 369 36.77 -8.64 -13.20
CA ALA A 369 36.20 -9.27 -12.00
C ALA A 369 36.78 -10.68 -11.74
N ARG A 370 37.26 -11.37 -12.78
CA ARG A 370 37.83 -12.73 -12.70
C ARG A 370 39.35 -12.74 -12.52
N PHE A 371 40.06 -11.81 -13.15
CA PHE A 371 41.52 -11.69 -13.10
C PHE A 371 41.90 -10.27 -12.72
N PRO A 372 42.27 -10.03 -11.44
CA PRO A 372 42.58 -8.68 -10.97
C PRO A 372 43.91 -8.10 -11.47
N SER A 373 44.87 -8.96 -11.85
CA SER A 373 46.17 -8.54 -12.40
C SER A 373 46.78 -9.57 -13.36
N ASN A 374 47.81 -9.15 -14.10
CA ASN A 374 48.54 -9.99 -15.07
C ASN A 374 49.17 -11.22 -14.41
N TRP A 375 49.63 -11.07 -13.16
CA TRP A 375 50.12 -12.20 -12.36
C TRP A 375 49.05 -13.27 -12.18
N HIS A 376 47.83 -12.89 -11.76
CA HIS A 376 46.72 -13.82 -11.59
C HIS A 376 46.32 -14.51 -12.91
N LEU A 377 46.31 -13.78 -14.03
CA LEU A 377 46.02 -14.36 -15.34
C LEU A 377 47.10 -15.38 -15.76
N SER A 378 48.37 -15.02 -15.59
CA SER A 378 49.49 -15.89 -15.97
C SER A 378 49.59 -17.15 -15.10
N GLN A 379 49.34 -17.02 -13.79
CA GLN A 379 49.23 -18.16 -12.87
C GLN A 379 48.06 -19.09 -13.27
N ALA A 380 46.86 -18.54 -13.47
CA ALA A 380 45.69 -19.35 -13.85
C ALA A 380 45.85 -20.07 -15.20
N ARG A 381 46.62 -19.47 -16.13
CA ARG A 381 46.99 -20.11 -17.40
C ARG A 381 47.97 -21.26 -17.21
N ALA A 382 48.97 -21.09 -16.35
CA ALA A 382 49.90 -22.17 -15.97
C ALA A 382 49.14 -23.32 -15.31
N ASP A 383 48.22 -23.03 -14.39
CA ASP A 383 47.38 -24.02 -13.72
C ASP A 383 46.51 -24.81 -14.72
N SER A 384 45.95 -24.13 -15.71
CA SER A 384 45.11 -24.75 -16.74
C SER A 384 45.92 -25.70 -17.64
N VAL A 385 47.16 -25.33 -17.99
CA VAL A 385 48.08 -26.19 -18.75
C VAL A 385 48.52 -27.40 -17.90
N ALA A 386 48.87 -27.18 -16.64
CA ALA A 386 49.20 -28.27 -15.72
C ALA A 386 48.05 -29.27 -15.56
N ALA A 387 46.81 -28.78 -15.44
CA ALA A 387 45.62 -29.63 -15.31
C ALA A 387 45.40 -30.53 -16.54
N VAL A 388 45.71 -30.04 -17.75
CA VAL A 388 45.60 -30.83 -18.99
C VAL A 388 46.75 -31.84 -19.13
N LEU A 389 47.96 -31.52 -18.64
CA LEU A 389 49.11 -32.41 -18.70
C LEU A 389 49.08 -33.50 -17.62
N ALA A 390 48.50 -33.22 -16.46
CA ALA A 390 48.50 -34.11 -15.29
C ALA A 390 48.06 -35.56 -15.58
N PRO A 391 46.99 -35.84 -16.36
CA PRO A 391 46.57 -37.20 -16.66
C PRO A 391 47.62 -38.01 -17.43
N GLN A 392 48.44 -37.36 -18.25
CA GLN A 392 49.47 -38.04 -19.05
C GLN A 392 50.77 -38.27 -18.30
N LEU A 393 51.00 -37.49 -17.24
CA LEU A 393 52.25 -37.48 -16.50
C LEU A 393 52.33 -38.52 -15.37
N GLY A 394 51.25 -39.28 -15.13
CA GLY A 394 51.28 -40.54 -14.37
C GLY A 394 51.89 -40.46 -12.96
N GLY A 395 51.86 -39.30 -12.30
CA GLY A 395 52.44 -39.07 -10.97
C GLY A 395 53.70 -38.21 -10.91
N ALA A 396 54.16 -37.64 -12.03
CA ALA A 396 55.20 -36.61 -12.00
C ALA A 396 54.78 -35.40 -11.13
N ARG A 397 55.73 -34.79 -10.41
CA ARG A 397 55.47 -33.56 -9.66
C ARG A 397 55.33 -32.40 -10.64
N ILE A 398 54.15 -31.78 -10.66
CA ILE A 398 53.87 -30.61 -11.49
C ILE A 398 53.74 -29.39 -10.59
N GLU A 399 54.55 -28.39 -10.86
CA GLU A 399 54.48 -27.07 -10.22
C GLU A 399 54.07 -26.02 -11.26
N THR A 400 53.40 -24.96 -10.82
CA THR A 400 52.89 -23.89 -11.69
C THR A 400 53.30 -22.54 -11.15
N GLU A 401 53.72 -21.65 -12.05
CA GLU A 401 54.20 -20.32 -11.68
C GLU A 401 53.76 -19.25 -12.68
N GLY A 402 53.06 -18.23 -12.20
CA GLY A 402 52.75 -17.01 -12.95
C GLY A 402 53.91 -16.02 -12.88
N ARG A 403 54.48 -15.68 -14.04
CA ARG A 403 55.59 -14.71 -14.17
C ARG A 403 55.15 -13.35 -14.69
N ALA A 404 53.87 -13.15 -15.04
CA ALA A 404 53.36 -11.90 -15.61
C ALA A 404 54.30 -11.37 -16.73
N GLU A 405 54.55 -10.06 -16.79
CA GLU A 405 55.49 -9.42 -17.71
C GLU A 405 56.98 -9.42 -17.26
N SER A 406 57.35 -10.10 -16.16
CA SER A 406 58.67 -9.95 -15.51
C SER A 406 59.88 -10.45 -16.33
N GLU A 407 59.66 -11.34 -17.30
CA GLU A 407 60.70 -11.95 -18.13
C GLU A 407 60.35 -11.85 -19.63
N PRO A 408 60.47 -10.66 -20.24
CA PRO A 408 60.18 -10.46 -21.66
C PRO A 408 61.27 -11.10 -22.53
N VAL A 409 60.85 -11.83 -23.56
CA VAL A 409 61.74 -12.45 -24.56
C VAL A 409 61.84 -11.63 -25.86
N ALA A 410 60.96 -10.65 -26.02
CA ALA A 410 60.96 -9.66 -27.09
C ALA A 410 60.54 -8.27 -26.56
N SER A 411 60.72 -7.22 -27.35
CA SER A 411 60.25 -5.87 -26.98
C SER A 411 58.72 -5.86 -26.82
N ASN A 412 58.22 -5.18 -25.79
CA ASN A 412 56.79 -4.96 -25.59
C ASN A 412 56.24 -3.82 -26.47
N ASP A 413 57.08 -3.10 -27.21
CA ASP A 413 56.68 -1.95 -28.00
C ASP A 413 55.92 -2.37 -29.28
N THR A 414 56.26 -3.53 -29.85
CA THR A 414 55.62 -4.05 -31.07
C THR A 414 54.52 -5.07 -30.76
N PRO A 415 53.42 -5.12 -31.55
CA PRO A 415 52.40 -6.17 -31.42
C PRO A 415 52.99 -7.59 -31.49
N GLU A 416 53.96 -7.80 -32.37
CA GLU A 416 54.63 -9.08 -32.58
C GLU A 416 55.50 -9.45 -31.37
N GLY A 417 56.18 -8.48 -30.77
CA GLY A 417 56.96 -8.70 -29.56
C GLY A 417 56.10 -9.01 -28.34
N ARG A 418 54.97 -8.31 -28.18
CA ARG A 418 53.96 -8.66 -27.16
C ARG A 418 53.38 -10.06 -27.34
N ALA A 419 53.10 -10.46 -28.58
CA ALA A 419 52.66 -11.83 -28.89
C ALA A 419 53.66 -12.89 -28.44
N ARG A 420 54.97 -12.64 -28.59
CA ARG A 420 56.02 -13.54 -28.09
C ARG A 420 56.15 -13.55 -26.57
N ASN A 421 55.81 -12.44 -25.91
CA ASN A 421 55.84 -12.33 -24.45
C ASN A 421 54.63 -13.00 -23.79
N ARG A 422 53.48 -13.05 -24.48
CA ARG A 422 52.36 -13.93 -24.12
C ARG A 422 52.73 -15.37 -24.47
N ARG A 423 53.30 -16.11 -23.53
CA ARG A 423 53.77 -17.50 -23.76
C ARG A 423 53.58 -18.39 -22.54
N VAL A 424 53.64 -19.69 -22.76
CA VAL A 424 53.75 -20.69 -21.70
C VAL A 424 55.01 -21.50 -21.91
N GLU A 425 55.79 -21.69 -20.86
CA GLU A 425 56.97 -22.54 -20.85
C GLU A 425 56.68 -23.78 -20.01
N ILE A 426 56.90 -24.96 -20.58
CA ILE A 426 56.86 -26.23 -19.86
C ILE A 426 58.31 -26.67 -19.70
N ILE A 427 58.80 -26.60 -18.46
CA ILE A 427 60.18 -26.92 -18.11
C ILE A 427 60.19 -28.29 -17.46
N VAL A 428 60.91 -29.21 -18.07
CA VAL A 428 61.04 -30.59 -17.60
C VAL A 428 62.42 -30.77 -17.02
N PHE A 429 62.48 -31.10 -15.75
CA PHE A 429 63.72 -31.48 -15.07
C PHE A 429 63.78 -33.00 -15.08
N PRO A 430 64.69 -33.63 -15.84
CA PRO A 430 64.88 -35.07 -15.76
C PRO A 430 65.24 -35.45 -14.31
N ALA A 431 64.72 -36.59 -13.83
CA ALA A 431 65.19 -37.14 -12.58
C ALA A 431 66.72 -37.34 -12.66
N ALA A 432 67.47 -36.86 -11.65
CA ALA A 432 68.90 -37.15 -11.57
C ALA A 432 69.06 -38.67 -11.64
N GLY A 433 69.83 -39.15 -12.62
CA GLY A 433 69.94 -40.58 -12.92
C GLY A 433 70.42 -41.38 -11.72
N ASP A 434 69.90 -42.60 -11.61
CA ASP A 434 70.64 -43.73 -11.03
C ASP A 434 71.87 -44.04 -11.90
#